data_AF-A0A9Q0YCT0-F1
#
_entry.id   AF-A0A9Q0YCT0-F1
#
_cell.length_a   1.000
_cell.length_b   1.000
_cell.length_c   1.000
_cell.angle_alpha   90.00
_cell.angle_beta   90.00
_cell.angle_gamma   90.00
#
_symmetry.space_group_name_H-M   'P 1'
#
loop_
_entity.id
_entity.type
_entity.pdbx_description
1 polymer ?
#
loop_
_entity_poly.entity_id
_entity_poly.type
_entity_poly.pdbx_seq_one_letter_code
_entity_poly.pdbx_strand_id
1 'polypeptide(L)'
;MMAYRSAEHESTDFSPAELTFGRNIVPAPYDTSTPTSPYTNKAVPKYVLPLEDTLHTVHEFARKRLKIASDKQKKYHDRGIFSRSYETGDLIWLSNIKKKKGLSKKLHKSWNGPGRVLKN
;
A
#
# COMPACT_ATOMS: atom_id res chain seq x y z
N MET A 1 -4.62 -18.52 4.74
CA MET A 1 -4.38 -17.06 4.68
C MET A 1 -5.68 -16.29 5.04
N MET A 2 -6.23 -16.50 6.23
CA MET A 2 -7.47 -15.82 6.69
C MET A 2 -7.19 -14.68 7.66
N ALA A 3 -6.19 -14.82 8.53
CA ALA A 3 -5.80 -13.79 9.50
C ALA A 3 -5.53 -12.42 8.86
N TYR A 4 -4.84 -12.38 7.71
CA TYR A 4 -4.59 -11.12 6.99
C TYR A 4 -5.87 -10.49 6.41
N ARG A 5 -6.87 -11.30 6.03
CA ARG A 5 -8.12 -10.81 5.44
C ARG A 5 -9.05 -10.20 6.49
N SER A 6 -8.96 -10.67 7.73
CA SER A 6 -9.78 -10.21 8.87
C SER A 6 -9.09 -9.14 9.71
N ALA A 7 -7.77 -8.97 9.59
CA ALA A 7 -7.05 -7.95 10.33
C ALA A 7 -7.24 -6.57 9.70
N GLU A 8 -7.49 -5.56 10.53
CA GLU A 8 -7.51 -4.16 10.10
C GLU A 8 -6.11 -3.71 9.67
N HIS A 9 -6.07 -2.92 8.61
CA HIS A 9 -4.81 -2.37 8.11
C HIS A 9 -4.64 -0.91 8.53
N GLU A 10 -3.52 -0.57 9.17
CA GLU A 10 -3.25 0.76 9.76
C GLU A 10 -3.42 1.93 8.77
N SER A 11 -3.20 1.73 7.47
CA SER A 11 -3.32 2.83 6.50
C SER A 11 -4.76 3.08 6.04
N THR A 12 -5.63 2.09 6.16
CA THR A 12 -7.04 2.13 5.72
C THR A 12 -8.03 2.11 6.87
N ASP A 13 -7.63 1.69 8.07
CA ASP A 13 -8.46 1.33 9.25
C ASP A 13 -9.49 0.21 9.02
N PHE A 14 -9.59 -0.31 7.80
CA PHE A 14 -10.48 -1.41 7.42
C PHE A 14 -9.70 -2.68 7.10
N SER A 15 -10.33 -3.83 7.30
CA SER A 15 -9.80 -5.12 6.85
C SER A 15 -9.98 -5.29 5.34
N PRO A 16 -9.13 -6.09 4.67
CA PRO A 16 -9.35 -6.44 3.26
C PRO A 16 -10.72 -7.08 3.01
N ALA A 17 -11.26 -7.83 3.98
CA ALA A 17 -12.60 -8.42 3.88
C ALA A 17 -13.69 -7.36 3.84
N GLU A 18 -13.63 -6.33 4.68
CA GLU A 18 -14.61 -5.23 4.68
C GLU A 18 -14.58 -4.45 3.38
N LEU A 19 -13.38 -4.13 2.87
CA LEU A 19 -13.23 -3.41 1.61
C LEU A 19 -13.74 -4.19 0.39
N THR A 20 -13.76 -5.53 0.47
CA THR A 20 -14.18 -6.40 -0.63
C THR A 20 -15.66 -6.79 -0.53
N PHE A 21 -16.15 -7.07 0.68
CA PHE A 21 -17.46 -7.68 0.91
C PHE A 21 -18.41 -6.82 1.74
N GLY A 22 -17.99 -5.63 2.17
CA GLY A 22 -18.78 -4.76 3.05
C GLY A 22 -19.00 -5.34 4.46
N ARG A 23 -18.25 -6.39 4.84
CA ARG A 23 -18.37 -7.07 6.13
C ARG A 23 -17.07 -7.76 6.54
N ASN A 24 -16.85 -7.88 7.85
CA ASN A 24 -15.78 -8.72 8.38
C ASN A 24 -16.06 -10.20 8.14
N ILE A 25 -15.03 -10.93 7.70
CA ILE A 25 -15.04 -12.39 7.69
C ILE A 25 -14.49 -12.84 9.04
N VAL A 26 -15.38 -13.29 9.92
CA VAL A 26 -14.97 -13.93 11.17
C VAL A 26 -14.35 -15.28 10.83
N PRO A 27 -13.11 -15.59 11.25
CA PRO A 27 -12.57 -16.93 11.13
C PRO A 27 -13.44 -17.86 11.97
N ALA A 28 -14.16 -18.78 11.34
CA ALA A 28 -14.89 -19.78 12.08
C ALA A 28 -13.90 -20.62 12.91
N PRO A 29 -14.08 -20.78 14.24
CA PRO A 29 -13.41 -21.87 14.93
C PRO A 29 -13.87 -23.18 14.27
N TYR A 30 -12.98 -24.17 14.24
CA TYR A 30 -13.16 -25.46 13.55
C TYR A 30 -14.45 -26.22 13.90
N ASP A 31 -15.19 -25.79 14.93
CA ASP A 31 -16.33 -26.50 15.49
C ASP A 31 -17.56 -25.60 15.70
N THR A 32 -18.16 -25.12 14.62
CA THR A 32 -19.49 -24.49 14.69
C THR A 32 -20.42 -25.12 13.67
N SER A 33 -21.37 -25.92 14.16
CA SER A 33 -22.59 -26.24 13.46
C SER A 33 -23.22 -24.93 12.98
N THR A 34 -23.25 -24.71 11.67
CA THR A 34 -23.79 -23.48 11.10
C THR A 34 -25.27 -23.37 11.48
N PRO A 35 -25.71 -22.38 12.27
CA PRO A 35 -27.13 -22.09 12.33
C PRO A 35 -27.55 -21.64 10.93
N THR A 36 -28.55 -22.31 10.37
CA THR A 36 -29.17 -21.94 9.10
C THR A 36 -29.50 -20.46 9.15
N SER A 37 -28.82 -19.71 8.29
CA SER A 37 -29.13 -18.31 8.00
C SER A 37 -30.65 -18.15 7.84
N PRO A 38 -31.31 -17.26 8.60
CA PRO A 38 -32.76 -17.01 8.44
C PRO A 38 -33.09 -16.30 7.12
N TYR A 39 -32.08 -16.02 6.29
CA TYR A 39 -32.25 -15.47 4.95
C TYR A 39 -32.75 -16.56 3.99
N THR A 40 -34.02 -16.89 4.17
CA THR A 40 -34.89 -17.43 3.13
C THR A 40 -34.83 -16.52 1.90
N ASN A 41 -34.80 -17.12 0.71
CA ASN A 41 -34.85 -16.48 -0.61
C ASN A 41 -35.76 -15.24 -0.63
N LYS A 42 -35.21 -14.06 -0.37
CA LYS A 42 -35.89 -12.78 -0.59
C LYS A 42 -35.18 -12.09 -1.74
N ALA A 43 -35.99 -11.58 -2.66
CA ALA A 43 -35.57 -11.00 -3.93
C ALA A 43 -34.24 -10.23 -3.82
N VAL A 44 -33.29 -10.66 -4.67
CA VAL A 44 -31.95 -10.10 -4.90
C VAL A 44 -31.82 -8.58 -4.74
N PRO A 45 -32.77 -7.70 -5.15
CA PRO A 45 -32.63 -6.24 -4.98
C PRO A 45 -32.57 -5.72 -3.53
N LYS A 46 -33.12 -6.40 -2.52
CA LYS A 46 -33.15 -5.85 -1.14
C LYS A 46 -31.80 -5.86 -0.43
N TYR A 47 -30.90 -6.75 -0.82
CA TYR A 47 -29.57 -6.88 -0.21
C TYR A 47 -28.52 -6.05 -0.94
N VAL A 48 -28.68 -5.84 -2.25
CA VAL A 48 -27.70 -5.15 -3.08
C VAL A 48 -27.61 -3.66 -2.73
N LEU A 49 -28.73 -2.97 -2.52
CA LEU A 49 -28.72 -1.52 -2.26
C LEU A 49 -27.95 -1.15 -0.97
N PRO A 50 -28.22 -1.78 0.19
CA PRO A 50 -27.44 -1.46 1.39
C PRO A 50 -25.97 -1.88 1.28
N LEU A 51 -25.66 -2.94 0.52
CA LEU A 51 -24.28 -3.36 0.30
C LEU A 51 -23.51 -2.35 -0.57
N GLU A 52 -24.15 -1.78 -1.57
CA GLU A 52 -23.53 -0.74 -2.40
C GLU A 52 -23.24 0.51 -1.59
N ASP A 53 -24.19 0.97 -0.76
CA ASP A 53 -24.00 2.11 0.13
C ASP A 53 -22.87 1.87 1.16
N THR A 54 -22.80 0.67 1.75
CA THR A 54 -21.74 0.34 2.71
C THR A 54 -20.38 0.27 2.04
N LEU A 55 -20.27 -0.33 0.86
CA LEU A 55 -19.02 -0.35 0.11
C LEU A 55 -18.60 1.06 -0.29
N HIS A 56 -19.53 1.89 -0.79
CA HIS A 56 -19.24 3.25 -1.19
C HIS A 56 -18.68 4.07 -0.01
N THR A 57 -19.36 4.04 1.13
CA THR A 57 -18.93 4.76 2.34
C THR A 57 -17.57 4.27 2.86
N VAL A 58 -17.38 2.96 3.00
CA VAL A 58 -16.10 2.37 3.46
C VAL A 58 -14.95 2.76 2.51
N HIS A 59 -15.14 2.70 1.20
CA HIS A 59 -14.12 3.11 0.21
C HIS A 59 -13.84 4.60 0.23
N GLU A 60 -14.82 5.46 0.49
CA GLU A 60 -14.59 6.89 0.68
C GLU A 60 -13.73 7.17 1.92
N PHE A 61 -14.05 6.52 3.06
CA PHE A 61 -13.26 6.67 4.28
C PHE A 61 -11.84 6.14 4.10
N ALA A 62 -11.69 4.94 3.52
CA ALA A 62 -10.40 4.33 3.24
C ALA A 62 -9.52 5.23 2.36
N ARG A 63 -10.08 5.83 1.30
CA ARG A 63 -9.34 6.77 0.43
C ARG A 63 -8.88 8.02 1.17
N LYS A 64 -9.72 8.60 2.04
CA LYS A 64 -9.34 9.76 2.86
C LYS A 64 -8.20 9.41 3.82
N ARG A 65 -8.28 8.26 4.48
CA ARG A 65 -7.23 7.75 5.39
C ARG A 65 -5.93 7.46 4.65
N LEU A 66 -5.99 6.78 3.51
CA LEU A 66 -4.83 6.48 2.67
C LEU A 66 -4.08 7.74 2.26
N LYS A 67 -4.80 8.82 1.93
CA LYS A 67 -4.16 10.10 1.61
C LYS A 67 -3.35 10.63 2.81
N ILE A 68 -3.93 10.65 4.01
CA ILE A 68 -3.27 11.09 5.23
C ILE A 68 -2.07 10.20 5.57
N ALA A 69 -2.25 8.87 5.48
CA ALA A 69 -1.20 7.90 5.74
C ALA A 69 -0.04 8.04 4.73
N SER A 70 -0.35 8.26 3.45
CA SER A 70 0.64 8.49 2.40
C SER A 70 1.43 9.78 2.65
N ASP A 71 0.77 10.88 3.01
CA ASP A 71 1.43 12.14 3.35
C ASP A 71 2.33 12.00 4.58
N LYS A 72 1.86 11.27 5.60
CA LYS A 72 2.63 10.94 6.81
C LYS A 72 3.87 10.13 6.44
N GLN A 73 3.70 9.03 5.69
CA GLN A 73 4.78 8.16 5.23
C GLN A 73 5.81 8.92 4.40
N LYS A 74 5.36 9.78 3.48
CA LYS A 74 6.23 10.66 2.69
C LYS A 74 7.06 11.57 3.59
N LYS A 75 6.44 12.26 4.55
CA LYS A 75 7.17 13.12 5.51
C LYS A 75 8.21 12.33 6.32
N TYR A 76 7.89 11.12 6.76
CA TYR A 76 8.86 10.28 7.47
C TYR A 76 10.01 9.82 6.57
N HIS A 77 9.70 9.39 5.35
CA HIS A 77 10.69 9.00 4.34
C HIS A 77 11.63 10.17 4.01
N ASP A 78 11.07 11.37 3.88
CA ASP A 78 11.81 12.56 3.46
C ASP A 78 12.52 13.28 4.62
N ARG A 79 12.33 12.86 5.88
CA ARG A 79 12.86 13.53 7.09
C ARG A 79 14.39 13.71 7.10
N GLY A 80 15.12 12.88 6.34
CA GLY A 80 16.58 12.96 6.22
C GLY A 80 17.07 13.31 4.82
N ILE A 81 16.17 13.64 3.88
CA ILE A 81 16.55 13.95 2.50
C ILE A 81 16.97 15.41 2.43
N PHE A 82 18.27 15.65 2.31
CA PHE A 82 18.78 16.96 1.93
C PHE A 82 18.57 17.16 0.44
N SER A 83 17.75 18.14 0.06
CA SER A 83 17.73 18.61 -1.32
C SER A 83 19.09 19.26 -1.61
N ARG A 84 19.87 18.65 -2.53
CA ARG A 84 21.09 19.25 -3.06
C ARG A 84 20.72 19.88 -4.39
N SER A 85 20.77 21.21 -4.45
CA SER A 85 20.89 21.91 -5.73
C SER A 85 22.32 21.74 -6.21
N TYR A 86 22.48 21.38 -7.49
CA TYR A 86 23.77 21.37 -8.16
C TYR A 86 23.86 22.62 -9.02
N GLU A 87 25.05 23.18 -9.17
CA GLU A 87 25.31 24.29 -10.08
C GLU A 87 26.20 23.84 -11.25
N THR A 88 26.16 24.62 -12.34
CA THR A 88 27.03 24.37 -13.49
C THR A 88 28.50 24.47 -13.04
N GLY A 89 29.27 23.41 -13.24
CA GLY A 89 30.65 23.31 -12.78
C GLY A 89 30.87 22.34 -11.61
N ASP A 90 29.81 21.97 -10.88
CA ASP A 90 29.90 21.05 -9.74
C ASP A 90 30.36 19.65 -10.15
N LEU A 91 31.18 19.04 -9.29
CA LEU A 91 31.61 17.65 -9.45
C LEU A 91 30.63 16.71 -8.74
N ILE A 92 30.07 15.78 -9.50
CA ILE A 92 29.07 14.83 -9.01
C ILE A 92 29.49 13.39 -9.28
N TRP A 93 29.18 12.50 -8.34
CA TRP A 93 29.30 11.06 -8.54
C TRP A 93 27.97 10.49 -9.03
N LEU A 94 28.00 9.67 -10.08
CA LEU A 94 26.80 9.05 -10.64
C LEU A 94 26.62 7.64 -10.08
N SER A 95 25.43 7.36 -9.56
CA SER A 95 25.11 6.00 -9.09
C SER A 95 25.06 5.02 -10.26
N ASN A 96 25.83 3.95 -10.17
CA ASN A 96 25.86 2.89 -11.16
C ASN A 96 24.86 1.79 -10.79
N ILE A 97 23.62 1.94 -11.26
CA ILE A 97 22.52 1.00 -10.96
C ILE A 97 22.67 -0.29 -11.78
N LYS A 98 23.39 -0.25 -12.91
CA LYS A 98 23.52 -1.37 -13.85
C LYS A 98 24.49 -2.42 -13.30
N LYS A 99 23.95 -3.57 -12.90
CA LYS A 99 24.76 -4.73 -12.49
C LYS A 99 25.39 -5.39 -13.71
N LYS A 100 26.71 -5.58 -13.68
CA LYS A 100 27.40 -6.39 -14.69
C LYS A 100 27.09 -7.87 -14.43
N LYS A 101 26.53 -8.57 -15.42
CA LYS A 101 26.26 -10.01 -15.33
C LYS A 101 27.58 -10.76 -15.03
N GLY A 102 27.53 -11.70 -14.09
CA GLY A 102 28.71 -12.45 -13.62
C GLY A 102 29.51 -11.78 -12.50
N LEU A 103 29.14 -10.57 -12.05
CA LEU A 103 29.76 -9.90 -10.92
C LEU A 103 28.83 -9.89 -9.70
N SER A 104 29.35 -10.24 -8.53
CA SER A 104 28.59 -10.14 -7.27
C SER A 104 28.43 -8.67 -6.85
N LYS A 105 27.37 -8.37 -6.08
CA LYS A 105 27.13 -7.00 -5.58
C LYS A 105 28.34 -6.43 -4.81
N LYS A 106 29.10 -7.29 -4.13
CA LYS A 106 30.27 -6.89 -3.33
C LYS A 106 31.45 -6.41 -4.20
N LEU A 107 31.57 -6.93 -5.42
CA LEU A 107 32.65 -6.59 -6.36
C LEU A 107 32.20 -5.58 -7.42
N HIS A 108 30.96 -5.09 -7.34
CA HIS A 108 30.42 -4.12 -8.28
C HIS A 108 30.79 -2.70 -7.87
N LYS A 109 31.22 -1.88 -8.84
CA LYS A 109 31.52 -0.46 -8.63
C LYS A 109 30.22 0.35 -8.63
N SER A 110 29.74 0.68 -7.44
CA SER A 110 28.47 1.40 -7.22
C SER A 110 28.46 2.86 -7.67
N TRP A 111 29.62 3.49 -7.84
CA TRP A 111 29.75 4.91 -8.20
C TRP A 111 30.63 5.08 -9.42
N ASN A 112 30.13 5.77 -10.43
CA ASN A 112 30.90 6.21 -11.57
C ASN A 112 31.45 7.61 -11.30
N GLY A 113 32.67 7.86 -11.82
CA GLY A 113 33.59 8.96 -11.51
C GLY A 113 32.98 10.35 -11.37
N PRO A 114 33.80 11.34 -10.96
CA PRO A 114 33.31 12.70 -10.88
C PRO A 114 32.98 13.20 -12.29
N GLY A 115 31.70 13.32 -12.60
CA GLY A 115 31.19 14.07 -13.73
C GLY A 115 31.07 15.54 -13.36
N ARG A 116 31.01 16.42 -14.36
CA ARG A 116 30.77 17.85 -14.15
C ARG A 116 29.37 18.20 -14.64
N VAL A 117 28.63 18.97 -13.86
CA VAL A 117 27.32 19.51 -14.28
C VAL A 117 27.56 20.56 -15.37
N LEU A 118 27.00 20.34 -16.56
CA LEU A 118 27.21 21.22 -17.73
C LEU A 118 26.17 22.33 -17.83
N LYS A 119 24.95 22.09 -17.37
CA LYS A 119 23.85 23.06 -17.36
C LYS A 119 22.73 22.55 -16.44
N ASN A 120 22.07 23.48 -15.74
CA ASN A 120 20.81 23.24 -15.01
C ASN A 120 19.58 23.45 -15.89
#